data_AF-A0A7C2NET0-F1
#
_entry.id   AF-A0A7C2NET0-F1
#
_cell.length_a   1.000
_cell.length_b   1.000
_cell.length_c   1.000
_cell.angle_alpha   90.00
_cell.angle_beta   90.00
_cell.angle_gamma   90.00
#
_symmetry.space_group_name_H-M   'P 1'
#
loop_
_entity.id
_entity.type
_entity.pdbx_description
1 polymer ?
#
loop_
_entity_poly.entity_id
_entity_poly.type
_entity_poly.pdbx_seq_one_letter_code
_entity_poly.pdbx_strand_id
1 'polypeptide(L)'
;MGGAAAAAGPAEGRLEARPFARLLVDLCAAGASGTLALEGPGRTRARVAWLRGMPVACEVEPPGPGLVALLRERGRIAEIDAARARAACEARGVPEEAALLALRVVPARELVLARRELLVQRLCGLGRLETGAYRFDPQAEAPAGSEALRVDPLPVAQRIVTQEWRPDRLLAELDGRLRAYPRPGPTYQALLARLEPGPPLDALRAGLDGTRTAWELLSTTAERSRIALLWVLEASGALAWSETPVAAAGDAAEGVAGDGAASQEVDGAQGAEPIIEIEVAGDARAVAGAAAAASEGAAAAEDPRAQALREEIDARRRQIGELDHYALLGVARNTSAADLKRAFLKTAKRFHPDAVARLGLDALKREANELFAAITRAHEVLSDPERRREYDAALDGHVQVDADRVAQAETLYRKAELLMRAGQFRQALDLAQGAVALWPEDAAYQGALGWCLFKKTPPDTPRAREHLQRAVELDPQDAVAHLRLAVVLRHAGDDAGAARHTAHARALDPHARA
;
A
#
# COMPACT_ATOMS: atom_id res chain seq x y z
N MET A 1 4.91 9.46 -42.00
CA MET A 1 5.16 8.15 -41.34
C MET A 1 3.98 7.90 -40.41
N GLY A 2 3.20 6.85 -40.70
CA GLY A 2 1.85 6.67 -40.18
C GLY A 2 1.79 6.46 -38.68
N GLY A 3 1.05 7.33 -37.99
CA GLY A 3 0.61 7.08 -36.62
C GLY A 3 -0.43 5.97 -36.64
N ALA A 4 -0.14 4.86 -35.96
CA ALA A 4 -1.14 3.86 -35.65
C ALA A 4 -2.23 4.56 -34.82
N ALA A 5 -3.45 4.65 -35.36
CA ALA A 5 -4.60 5.09 -34.61
C ALA A 5 -4.74 4.16 -33.40
N ALA A 6 -4.56 4.71 -32.19
CA ALA A 6 -4.88 3.99 -30.97
C ALA A 6 -6.34 3.52 -31.08
N ALA A 7 -6.58 2.22 -30.93
CA ALA A 7 -7.93 1.66 -30.98
C ALA A 7 -8.79 2.43 -29.97
N ALA A 8 -9.76 3.21 -30.45
CA ALA A 8 -10.63 3.98 -29.59
C ALA A 8 -11.38 2.99 -28.69
N GLY A 9 -11.15 3.07 -27.38
CA GLY A 9 -11.89 2.27 -26.39
C GLY A 9 -13.39 2.53 -26.47
N PRO A 10 -14.22 1.78 -25.72
CA PRO A 10 -15.67 1.94 -25.76
C PRO A 10 -16.08 3.37 -25.38
N ALA A 11 -16.77 4.05 -26.29
CA ALA A 11 -17.11 5.47 -26.15
C ALA A 11 -18.34 5.72 -25.24
N GLU A 12 -19.39 4.91 -25.37
CA GLU A 12 -20.57 4.96 -24.50
C GLU A 12 -21.34 3.64 -24.55
N GLY A 13 -22.17 3.39 -23.53
CA GLY A 13 -23.01 2.20 -23.50
C GLY A 13 -23.65 1.91 -22.15
N ARG A 14 -24.03 0.65 -21.99
CA ARG A 14 -24.78 0.10 -20.85
C ARG A 14 -23.93 -0.87 -20.04
N LEU A 15 -23.93 -0.74 -18.71
CA LEU A 15 -23.15 -1.60 -17.81
C LEU A 15 -23.65 -3.05 -17.79
N GLU A 16 -24.92 -3.26 -18.13
CA GLU A 16 -25.52 -4.59 -18.28
C GLU A 16 -24.89 -5.36 -19.43
N ALA A 17 -24.58 -4.67 -20.53
CA ALA A 17 -23.98 -5.26 -21.73
C ALA A 17 -22.45 -5.26 -21.69
N ARG A 18 -21.85 -4.29 -20.99
CA ARG A 18 -20.41 -4.22 -20.79
C ARG A 18 -20.09 -3.82 -19.36
N PRO A 19 -19.91 -4.81 -18.47
CA PRO A 19 -19.67 -4.55 -17.05
C PRO A 19 -18.40 -3.73 -16.79
N PHE A 20 -18.34 -3.07 -15.63
CA PHE A 20 -17.20 -2.21 -15.28
C PHE A 20 -15.84 -2.95 -15.32
N ALA A 21 -15.78 -4.21 -14.87
CA ALA A 21 -14.56 -5.00 -14.97
C ALA A 21 -14.09 -5.19 -16.43
N ARG A 22 -15.02 -5.32 -17.39
CA ARG A 22 -14.68 -5.41 -18.82
C ARG A 22 -14.19 -4.07 -19.35
N LEU A 23 -14.83 -2.97 -18.96
CA LEU A 23 -14.38 -1.61 -19.32
C LEU A 23 -12.94 -1.35 -18.84
N LEU A 24 -12.58 -1.81 -17.64
CA LEU A 24 -11.21 -1.68 -17.12
C LEU A 24 -10.18 -2.33 -18.06
N VAL A 25 -10.47 -3.55 -18.51
CA VAL A 25 -9.60 -4.31 -19.40
C VAL A 25 -9.54 -3.70 -20.79
N ASP A 26 -10.70 -3.31 -21.35
CA ASP A 26 -10.79 -2.71 -22.68
C ASP A 26 -10.03 -1.37 -22.76
N LEU A 27 -10.21 -0.48 -21.78
CA LEU A 27 -9.52 0.81 -21.74
C LEU A 27 -8.01 0.66 -21.50
N CYS A 28 -7.60 -0.38 -20.74
CA CYS A 28 -6.20 -0.74 -20.59
C CYS A 28 -5.59 -1.17 -21.92
N ALA A 29 -6.24 -2.08 -22.64
CA ALA A 29 -5.76 -2.60 -23.91
C ALA A 29 -5.68 -1.50 -24.99
N ALA A 30 -6.62 -0.55 -24.96
CA ALA A 30 -6.65 0.61 -25.85
C ALA A 30 -5.56 1.66 -25.53
N GLY A 31 -4.90 1.60 -24.37
CA GLY A 31 -3.99 2.66 -23.91
C GLY A 31 -4.70 4.00 -23.71
N ALA A 32 -5.98 3.97 -23.33
CA ALA A 32 -6.86 5.14 -23.33
C ALA A 32 -6.39 6.25 -22.36
N SER A 33 -6.56 7.51 -22.77
CA SER A 33 -6.41 8.69 -21.91
C SER A 33 -7.69 9.53 -22.02
N GLY A 34 -8.22 10.00 -20.90
CA GLY A 34 -9.56 10.61 -20.87
C GLY A 34 -10.26 10.41 -19.52
N THR A 35 -11.57 10.67 -19.47
CA THR A 35 -12.39 10.42 -18.29
C THR A 35 -13.57 9.49 -18.62
N LEU A 36 -13.73 8.42 -17.85
CA LEU A 36 -14.89 7.54 -17.87
C LEU A 36 -15.92 8.02 -16.83
N ALA A 37 -17.08 8.48 -17.29
CA ALA A 37 -18.24 8.76 -16.45
C ALA A 37 -19.13 7.52 -16.36
N LEU A 38 -19.64 7.23 -15.16
CA LEU A 38 -20.56 6.15 -14.85
C LEU A 38 -21.79 6.71 -14.15
N GLU A 39 -22.97 6.23 -14.54
CA GLU A 39 -24.25 6.53 -13.90
C GLU A 39 -24.92 5.21 -13.51
N GLY A 40 -25.03 4.97 -12.20
CA GLY A 40 -25.64 3.79 -11.62
C GLY A 40 -26.99 4.06 -10.96
N PRO A 41 -27.63 3.02 -10.40
CA PRO A 41 -28.87 3.18 -9.64
C PRO A 41 -28.68 4.07 -8.39
N GLY A 42 -29.78 4.67 -7.92
CA GLY A 42 -29.79 5.41 -6.65
C GLY A 42 -29.02 6.74 -6.65
N ARG A 43 -28.90 7.40 -7.82
CA ARG A 43 -28.07 8.61 -8.03
C ARG A 43 -26.56 8.39 -7.89
N THR A 44 -26.10 7.14 -7.92
CA THR A 44 -24.67 6.85 -7.93
C THR A 44 -24.04 7.39 -9.20
N ARG A 45 -23.08 8.30 -9.07
CA ARG A 45 -22.28 8.80 -10.19
C ARG A 45 -20.82 8.59 -9.89
N ALA A 46 -20.03 8.24 -10.91
CA ALA A 46 -18.60 8.15 -10.74
C ALA A 46 -17.86 8.69 -11.96
N ARG A 47 -16.67 9.24 -11.72
CA ARG A 47 -15.74 9.73 -12.74
C ARG A 47 -14.38 9.10 -12.49
N VAL A 48 -13.89 8.36 -13.48
CA VAL A 48 -12.58 7.71 -13.42
C VAL A 48 -11.69 8.37 -14.47
N ALA A 49 -10.61 9.02 -14.04
CA ALA A 49 -9.62 9.59 -14.95
C ALA A 49 -8.60 8.53 -15.37
N TRP A 50 -8.23 8.54 -16.65
CA TRP A 50 -7.34 7.57 -17.29
C TRP A 50 -6.16 8.27 -17.95
N LEU A 51 -4.99 7.65 -17.83
CA LEU A 51 -3.77 8.12 -18.48
C LEU A 51 -3.00 6.91 -19.05
N ARG A 52 -2.93 6.81 -20.38
CA ARG A 52 -2.22 5.74 -21.11
C ARG A 52 -2.65 4.33 -20.68
N GLY A 53 -3.96 4.10 -20.58
CA GLY A 53 -4.55 2.81 -20.23
C GLY A 53 -4.55 2.51 -18.72
N MET A 54 -4.15 3.47 -17.88
CA MET A 54 -4.10 3.30 -16.43
C MET A 54 -5.06 4.28 -15.74
N PRO A 55 -5.95 3.82 -14.85
CA PRO A 55 -6.71 4.71 -13.99
C PRO A 55 -5.76 5.45 -13.02
N VAL A 56 -6.03 6.74 -12.81
CA VAL A 56 -5.20 7.65 -12.00
C VAL A 56 -5.99 8.43 -10.95
N ALA A 57 -7.31 8.54 -11.11
CA ALA A 57 -8.21 9.12 -10.12
C ALA A 57 -9.61 8.52 -10.25
N CYS A 58 -10.36 8.50 -9.15
CA CYS A 58 -11.74 8.04 -9.11
C CYS A 58 -12.53 8.85 -8.10
N GLU A 59 -13.53 9.56 -8.58
CA GLU A 59 -14.51 10.32 -7.79
C GLU A 59 -15.85 9.58 -7.84
N VAL A 60 -16.51 9.46 -6.69
CA VAL A 60 -17.79 8.77 -6.56
C VAL A 60 -18.74 9.64 -5.74
N GLU A 61 -19.97 9.77 -6.21
CA GLU A 61 -21.07 10.46 -5.55
C GLU A 61 -22.19 9.45 -5.19
N PRO A 62 -22.69 9.43 -3.94
CA PRO A 62 -22.19 10.18 -2.78
C PRO A 62 -20.78 9.73 -2.35
N PRO A 63 -20.00 10.61 -1.70
CA PRO A 63 -18.64 10.29 -1.29
C PRO A 63 -18.63 9.16 -0.26
N GLY A 64 -17.77 8.16 -0.50
CA GLY A 64 -17.45 7.10 0.46
C GLY A 64 -16.35 7.51 1.45
N PRO A 65 -15.78 6.55 2.19
CA PRO A 65 -14.66 6.80 3.09
C PRO A 65 -13.49 7.51 2.38
N GLY A 66 -12.93 8.51 3.06
CA GLY A 66 -11.76 9.27 2.62
C GLY A 66 -10.43 8.58 2.95
N LEU A 67 -9.35 9.30 2.68
CA LEU A 67 -7.98 8.90 2.94
C LEU A 67 -7.69 8.78 4.45
N VAL A 68 -8.23 9.70 5.25
CA VAL A 68 -8.09 9.67 6.72
C VAL A 68 -8.72 8.40 7.30
N ALA A 69 -9.91 8.04 6.80
CA ALA A 69 -10.61 6.84 7.24
C ALA A 69 -9.82 5.57 6.88
N LEU A 70 -9.31 5.49 5.65
CA LEU A 70 -8.49 4.39 5.17
C LEU A 70 -7.22 4.20 6.01
N LEU A 71 -6.45 5.28 6.22
CA LEU A 71 -5.20 5.23 6.97
C LEU A 71 -5.43 4.76 8.42
N ARG A 72 -6.53 5.19 9.03
CA ARG A 72 -6.92 4.73 10.36
C ARG A 72 -7.30 3.25 10.36
N GLU A 73 -8.12 2.80 9.42
CA GLU A 73 -8.53 1.39 9.31
C GLU A 73 -7.32 0.46 9.15
N ARG A 74 -6.29 0.91 8.43
CA ARG A 74 -5.01 0.21 8.27
C ARG A 74 -4.08 0.32 9.46
N GLY A 75 -4.46 1.03 10.53
CA GLY A 75 -3.62 1.27 11.70
C GLY A 75 -2.38 2.12 11.42
N ARG A 76 -2.35 2.85 10.30
CA ARG A 76 -1.23 3.73 9.91
C ARG A 76 -1.23 5.05 10.68
N ILE A 77 -2.40 5.46 11.16
CA ILE A 77 -2.57 6.66 11.99
C ILE A 77 -3.45 6.33 13.19
N ALA A 78 -3.16 6.96 14.33
CA ALA A 78 -4.00 6.85 15.51
C ALA A 78 -5.32 7.61 15.31
N GLU A 79 -6.38 7.21 16.04
CA GLU A 79 -7.68 7.90 16.02
C GLU A 79 -7.53 9.40 16.32
N ILE A 80 -6.58 9.73 17.18
CA ILE A 80 -6.35 11.11 17.59
C ILE A 80 -5.81 11.98 16.46
N ASP A 81 -4.90 11.43 15.65
CA ASP A 81 -4.36 12.14 14.48
C ASP A 81 -5.38 12.16 13.34
N ALA A 82 -6.21 11.11 13.22
CA ALA A 82 -7.33 11.09 12.29
C ALA A 82 -8.37 12.16 12.63
N ALA A 83 -8.69 12.34 13.91
CA ALA A 83 -9.58 13.39 14.40
C ALA A 83 -9.01 14.79 14.06
N ARG A 84 -7.71 15.01 14.30
CA ARG A 84 -7.01 16.26 13.95
C ARG A 84 -7.10 16.58 12.47
N ALA A 85 -6.88 15.58 11.63
CA ALA A 85 -6.98 15.75 10.19
C ALA A 85 -8.41 16.14 9.78
N ARG A 86 -9.44 15.46 10.33
CA ARG A 86 -10.85 15.79 10.06
C ARG A 86 -11.23 17.19 10.54
N ALA A 87 -10.87 17.55 11.77
CA ALA A 87 -11.14 18.88 12.32
C ALA A 87 -10.47 19.98 11.49
N ALA A 88 -9.24 19.75 11.01
CA ALA A 88 -8.58 20.68 10.09
C ALA A 88 -9.34 20.82 8.76
N CYS A 89 -9.84 19.71 8.20
CA CYS A 89 -10.65 19.74 6.97
C CYS A 89 -11.97 20.50 7.17
N GLU A 90 -12.69 20.21 8.25
CA GLU A 90 -14.01 20.81 8.56
C GLU A 90 -13.92 22.30 8.88
N ALA A 91 -12.98 22.69 9.75
CA ALA A 91 -12.86 24.07 10.20
C ALA A 91 -12.29 25.00 9.13
N ARG A 92 -11.52 24.48 8.17
CA ARG A 92 -10.70 25.30 7.25
C ARG A 92 -10.92 24.99 5.77
N GLY A 93 -11.75 24.00 5.43
CA GLY A 93 -12.06 23.64 4.04
C GLY A 93 -10.87 23.07 3.26
N VAL A 94 -9.83 22.60 3.94
CA VAL A 94 -8.64 22.04 3.29
C VAL A 94 -8.86 20.56 2.90
N PRO A 95 -8.29 20.07 1.79
CA PRO A 95 -8.34 18.65 1.43
C PRO A 95 -7.70 17.75 2.50
N GLU A 96 -8.14 16.49 2.59
CA GLU A 96 -7.62 15.52 3.56
C GLU A 96 -6.10 15.33 3.46
N GLU A 97 -5.56 15.29 2.24
CA GLU A 97 -4.12 15.23 1.97
C GLU A 97 -3.37 16.40 2.61
N ALA A 98 -3.96 17.59 2.56
CA ALA A 98 -3.40 18.81 3.13
C ALA A 98 -3.26 18.69 4.63
N ALA A 99 -4.36 18.29 5.25
CA ALA A 99 -4.43 18.15 6.69
C ALA A 99 -3.41 17.11 7.17
N LEU A 100 -3.33 15.96 6.51
CA LEU A 100 -2.41 14.88 6.89
C LEU A 100 -0.93 15.29 6.78
N LEU A 101 -0.56 16.00 5.72
CA LEU A 101 0.82 16.47 5.52
C LEU A 101 1.17 17.61 6.47
N ALA A 102 0.29 18.61 6.61
CA ALA A 102 0.51 19.74 7.49
C ALA A 102 0.69 19.29 8.94
N LEU A 103 -0.11 18.33 9.39
CA LEU A 103 -0.04 17.78 10.74
C LEU A 103 1.10 16.78 10.94
N ARG A 104 1.84 16.46 9.86
CA ARG A 104 2.93 15.47 9.81
C ARG A 104 2.56 14.13 10.42
N VAL A 105 1.33 13.71 10.17
CA VAL A 105 0.81 12.44 10.68
C VAL A 105 1.36 11.27 9.87
N VAL A 106 1.60 11.50 8.57
CA VAL A 106 2.00 10.47 7.62
C VAL A 106 3.11 11.00 6.70
N PRO A 107 4.16 10.21 6.40
CA PRO A 107 5.15 10.55 5.40
C PRO A 107 4.54 10.76 4.00
N ALA A 108 5.14 11.63 3.19
CA ALA A 108 4.65 11.94 1.84
C ALA A 108 4.51 10.71 0.95
N ARG A 109 5.49 9.79 0.99
CA ARG A 109 5.42 8.52 0.26
C ARG A 109 4.24 7.65 0.67
N GLU A 110 3.99 7.52 1.97
CA GLU A 110 2.87 6.73 2.48
C GLU A 110 1.52 7.34 2.07
N LEU A 111 1.44 8.66 1.95
CA LEU A 111 0.27 9.34 1.40
C LEU A 111 -0.01 8.92 -0.06
N VAL A 112 1.01 8.86 -0.92
CA VAL A 112 0.84 8.41 -2.32
C VAL A 112 0.39 6.95 -2.37
N LEU A 113 0.96 6.09 -1.53
CA LEU A 113 0.56 4.68 -1.44
C LEU A 113 -0.89 4.54 -1.00
N ALA A 114 -1.29 5.26 0.05
CA ALA A 114 -2.65 5.26 0.55
C ALA A 114 -3.65 5.83 -0.47
N ARG A 115 -3.28 6.85 -1.26
CA ARG A 115 -4.12 7.34 -2.37
C ARG A 115 -4.32 6.30 -3.47
N ARG A 116 -3.27 5.55 -3.83
CA ARG A 116 -3.39 4.44 -4.81
C ARG A 116 -4.27 3.32 -4.27
N GLU A 117 -4.13 3.00 -2.99
CA GLU A 117 -4.99 2.02 -2.34
C GLU A 117 -6.45 2.47 -2.30
N LEU A 118 -6.72 3.73 -1.96
CA LEU A 118 -8.06 4.31 -2.00
C LEU A 118 -8.65 4.27 -3.41
N LEU A 119 -7.84 4.58 -4.44
CA LEU A 119 -8.23 4.44 -5.84
C LEU A 119 -8.63 3.01 -6.16
N VAL A 120 -7.82 2.01 -5.78
CA VAL A 120 -8.14 0.59 -5.96
C VAL A 120 -9.46 0.22 -5.26
N GLN A 121 -9.66 0.64 -4.00
CA GLN A 121 -10.90 0.35 -3.27
C GLN A 121 -12.13 0.94 -3.96
N ARG A 122 -12.04 2.19 -4.43
CA ARG A 122 -13.12 2.85 -5.18
C ARG A 122 -13.44 2.12 -6.48
N LEU A 123 -12.40 1.77 -7.26
CA LEU A 123 -12.57 1.01 -8.50
C LEU A 123 -13.22 -0.36 -8.23
N CYS A 124 -12.77 -1.10 -7.22
CA CYS A 124 -13.42 -2.35 -6.82
C CYS A 124 -14.89 -2.14 -6.45
N GLY A 125 -15.20 -1.07 -5.72
CA GLY A 125 -16.57 -0.70 -5.35
C GLY A 125 -17.48 -0.44 -6.55
N LEU A 126 -16.96 0.14 -7.63
CA LEU A 126 -17.69 0.33 -8.89
C LEU A 126 -17.99 -0.99 -9.61
N GLY A 127 -17.24 -2.06 -9.31
CA GLY A 127 -17.51 -3.41 -9.81
C GLY A 127 -18.85 -4.00 -9.38
N ARG A 128 -19.49 -3.42 -8.35
CA ARG A 128 -20.83 -3.79 -7.86
C ARG A 128 -21.97 -3.20 -8.70
N LEU A 129 -21.68 -2.26 -9.60
CA LEU A 129 -22.69 -1.69 -10.48
C LEU A 129 -23.07 -2.72 -11.55
N GLU A 130 -24.24 -3.34 -11.39
CA GLU A 130 -24.78 -4.30 -12.36
C GLU A 130 -25.55 -3.63 -13.50
N THR A 131 -26.10 -2.45 -13.24
CA THR A 131 -26.93 -1.68 -14.19
C THR A 131 -26.46 -0.24 -14.25
N GLY A 132 -26.69 0.43 -15.38
CA GLY A 132 -26.31 1.82 -15.54
C GLY A 132 -25.80 2.18 -16.93
N ALA A 133 -25.44 3.45 -17.10
CA ALA A 133 -24.82 3.97 -18.32
C ALA A 133 -23.36 4.33 -18.06
N TYR A 134 -22.55 4.26 -19.12
CA TYR A 134 -21.19 4.78 -19.10
C TYR A 134 -20.91 5.62 -20.33
N ARG A 135 -19.99 6.57 -20.20
CA ARG A 135 -19.49 7.41 -21.29
C ARG A 135 -18.02 7.74 -21.07
N PHE A 136 -17.20 7.53 -22.09
CA PHE A 136 -15.79 7.88 -22.09
C PHE A 136 -15.55 9.15 -22.91
N ASP A 137 -14.98 10.16 -22.27
CA ASP A 137 -14.55 11.40 -22.91
C ASP A 137 -13.02 11.41 -23.08
N PRO A 138 -12.50 11.23 -24.31
CA PRO A 138 -11.06 11.25 -24.58
C PRO A 138 -10.43 12.65 -24.52
N GLN A 139 -11.24 13.72 -24.53
CA GLN A 139 -10.76 15.11 -24.47
C GLN A 139 -10.61 15.60 -23.02
N ALA A 140 -11.23 14.91 -22.06
CA ALA A 140 -11.12 15.26 -20.65
C ALA A 140 -9.73 14.92 -20.11
N GLU A 141 -8.94 15.95 -19.80
CA GLU A 141 -7.60 15.77 -19.23
C GLU A 141 -7.66 15.21 -17.80
N ALA A 142 -6.70 14.32 -17.49
CA ALA A 142 -6.53 13.86 -16.12
C ALA A 142 -6.01 15.00 -15.23
N PRO A 143 -6.34 15.02 -13.92
CA PRO A 143 -5.78 16.00 -13.01
C PRO A 143 -4.25 16.02 -13.07
N ALA A 144 -3.67 17.21 -12.91
CA ALA A 144 -2.22 17.37 -12.81
C ALA A 144 -1.63 16.46 -11.71
N GLY A 145 -0.38 16.05 -11.87
CA GLY A 145 0.32 15.18 -10.90
C GLY A 145 -0.20 13.74 -10.77
N SER A 146 -1.31 13.37 -11.44
CA SER A 146 -1.95 12.06 -11.28
C SER A 146 -1.15 10.88 -11.86
N GLU A 147 -0.05 11.15 -12.58
CA GLU A 147 0.86 10.12 -13.14
C GLU A 147 1.45 9.18 -12.06
N ALA A 148 1.71 9.68 -10.85
CA ALA A 148 2.23 8.85 -9.74
C ALA A 148 1.19 7.87 -9.16
N LEU A 149 -0.09 8.14 -9.43
CA LEU A 149 -1.24 7.42 -8.89
C LEU A 149 -1.72 6.28 -9.79
N ARG A 150 -1.03 6.02 -10.90
CA ARG A 150 -1.38 4.91 -11.81
C ARG A 150 -1.57 3.59 -11.05
N VAL A 151 -2.72 2.98 -11.29
CA VAL A 151 -3.10 1.66 -10.80
C VAL A 151 -3.21 0.72 -12.00
N ASP A 152 -2.68 -0.49 -11.89
CA ASP A 152 -2.85 -1.50 -12.93
C ASP A 152 -4.31 -2.01 -12.89
N PRO A 153 -5.07 -1.87 -13.98
CA PRO A 153 -6.47 -2.28 -14.01
C PRO A 153 -6.68 -3.80 -14.01
N LEU A 154 -5.68 -4.62 -14.38
CA LEU A 154 -5.85 -6.08 -14.45
C LEU A 154 -6.02 -6.73 -13.07
N PRO A 155 -5.17 -6.48 -12.06
CA PRO A 155 -5.44 -6.90 -10.68
C PRO A 155 -6.78 -6.41 -10.13
N VAL A 156 -7.18 -5.18 -10.49
CA VAL A 156 -8.45 -4.61 -10.04
C VAL A 156 -9.62 -5.38 -10.65
N ALA A 157 -9.58 -5.65 -11.96
CA ALA A 157 -10.57 -6.49 -12.63
C ALA A 157 -10.63 -7.89 -12.01
N GLN A 158 -9.48 -8.54 -11.76
CA GLN A 158 -9.38 -9.83 -11.07
C GLN A 158 -10.06 -9.81 -9.70
N ARG A 159 -9.81 -8.79 -8.88
CA ARG A 159 -10.45 -8.63 -7.57
C ARG A 159 -11.95 -8.46 -7.68
N ILE A 160 -12.43 -7.61 -8.60
CA ILE A 160 -13.87 -7.39 -8.84
C ILE A 160 -14.55 -8.72 -9.18
N VAL A 161 -14.05 -9.44 -10.19
CA VAL A 161 -14.71 -10.68 -10.63
C VAL A 161 -14.65 -11.78 -9.58
N THR A 162 -13.55 -11.86 -8.82
CA THR A 162 -13.39 -12.85 -7.76
C THR A 162 -14.27 -12.58 -6.54
N GLN A 163 -14.44 -11.31 -6.17
CA GLN A 163 -15.13 -10.92 -4.93
C GLN A 163 -16.61 -10.62 -5.14
N GLU A 164 -16.95 -9.93 -6.23
CA GLU A 164 -18.29 -9.35 -6.43
C GLU A 164 -19.17 -10.20 -7.37
N TRP A 165 -18.60 -10.91 -8.35
CA TRP A 165 -19.41 -11.60 -9.38
C TRP A 165 -19.78 -13.03 -9.01
N ARG A 166 -21.06 -13.38 -9.20
CA ARG A 166 -21.55 -14.76 -9.03
C ARG A 166 -20.94 -15.69 -10.10
N PRO A 167 -20.65 -16.96 -9.78
CA PRO A 167 -20.15 -17.92 -10.75
C PRO A 167 -20.99 -18.02 -12.03
N ASP A 168 -22.32 -18.02 -11.90
CA ASP A 168 -23.23 -18.13 -13.06
C ASP A 168 -23.07 -16.98 -14.06
N ARG A 169 -22.84 -15.75 -13.55
CA ARG A 169 -22.56 -14.58 -14.39
C ARG A 169 -21.24 -14.72 -15.14
N LEU A 170 -20.19 -15.19 -14.45
CA LEU A 170 -18.89 -15.41 -15.07
C LEU A 170 -18.95 -16.49 -16.16
N LEU A 171 -19.71 -17.56 -15.91
CA LEU A 171 -19.93 -18.62 -16.89
C LEU A 171 -20.75 -18.12 -18.08
N ALA A 172 -21.76 -17.27 -17.86
CA ALA A 172 -22.54 -16.67 -18.95
C ALA A 172 -21.66 -15.78 -19.87
N GLU A 173 -20.74 -15.01 -19.30
CA GLU A 173 -19.77 -14.22 -20.08
C GLU A 173 -18.77 -15.10 -20.86
N LEU A 174 -18.47 -16.29 -20.34
CA LEU A 174 -17.58 -17.27 -20.97
C LEU A 174 -18.30 -18.26 -21.88
N ASP A 175 -19.63 -18.25 -21.97
CA ASP A 175 -20.44 -19.37 -22.49
C ASP A 175 -19.99 -19.85 -23.88
N GLY A 176 -19.79 -18.93 -24.82
CA GLY A 176 -19.29 -19.24 -26.17
C GLY A 176 -17.87 -19.81 -26.23
N ARG A 177 -17.09 -19.69 -25.15
CA ARG A 177 -15.72 -20.19 -25.01
C ARG A 177 -15.61 -21.46 -24.18
N LEU A 178 -16.62 -21.82 -23.39
CA LEU A 178 -16.55 -22.98 -22.48
C LEU A 178 -16.26 -24.30 -23.21
N ARG A 179 -16.72 -24.41 -24.47
CA ARG A 179 -16.50 -25.60 -25.32
C ARG A 179 -15.20 -25.57 -26.12
N ALA A 180 -14.50 -24.44 -26.12
CA ALA A 180 -13.26 -24.26 -26.85
C ALA A 180 -12.04 -24.65 -26.00
N TYR A 181 -10.91 -24.87 -26.67
CA TYR A 181 -9.64 -25.29 -26.09
C TYR A 181 -8.71 -24.07 -25.94
N PRO A 182 -8.52 -23.55 -24.71
CA PRO A 182 -7.66 -22.39 -24.48
C PRO A 182 -6.17 -22.77 -24.47
N ARG A 183 -5.34 -21.90 -25.03
CA ARG A 183 -3.88 -21.96 -24.94
C ARG A 183 -3.26 -20.56 -24.77
N PRO A 184 -2.04 -20.44 -24.21
CA PRO A 184 -1.31 -19.19 -24.13
C PRO A 184 -1.21 -18.51 -25.50
N GLY A 185 -1.73 -17.29 -25.58
CA GLY A 185 -1.53 -16.42 -26.72
C GLY A 185 -0.18 -15.68 -26.67
N PRO A 186 0.14 -14.87 -27.69
CA PRO A 186 1.41 -14.13 -27.75
C PRO A 186 1.64 -13.17 -26.56
N THR A 187 0.56 -12.61 -26.00
CA THR A 187 0.61 -11.64 -24.89
C THR A 187 0.54 -12.30 -23.52
N TYR A 188 0.36 -13.63 -23.46
CA TYR A 188 0.09 -14.37 -22.21
C TYR A 188 1.14 -14.10 -21.13
N GLN A 189 2.43 -14.23 -21.45
CA GLN A 189 3.50 -14.07 -20.45
C GLN A 189 3.58 -12.65 -19.89
N ALA A 190 3.39 -11.63 -20.74
CA ALA A 190 3.41 -10.23 -20.33
C ALA A 190 2.21 -9.88 -19.44
N LEU A 191 1.04 -10.46 -19.71
CA LEU A 191 -0.18 -10.24 -18.93
C LEU A 191 -0.18 -11.05 -17.63
N LEU A 192 0.36 -12.27 -17.65
CA LEU A 192 0.46 -13.14 -16.48
C LEU A 192 1.29 -12.49 -15.36
N ALA A 193 2.40 -11.83 -15.71
CA ALA A 193 3.25 -11.13 -14.76
C ALA A 193 2.56 -9.96 -14.03
N ARG A 194 1.39 -9.51 -14.52
CA ARG A 194 0.60 -8.42 -13.95
C ARG A 194 -0.50 -8.91 -13.00
N LEU A 195 -0.88 -10.19 -13.05
CA LEU A 195 -1.95 -10.75 -12.22
C LEU A 195 -1.47 -11.11 -10.82
N GLU A 196 -2.40 -11.24 -9.87
CA GLU A 196 -2.06 -11.67 -8.52
C GLU A 196 -1.71 -13.16 -8.51
N PRO A 197 -0.52 -13.55 -8.00
CA PRO A 197 -0.11 -14.94 -7.95
C PRO A 197 -0.91 -15.73 -6.91
N GLY A 198 -1.07 -17.03 -7.13
CA GLY A 198 -1.68 -17.93 -6.16
C GLY A 198 -2.00 -19.31 -6.73
N PRO A 199 -2.35 -20.28 -5.86
CA PRO A 199 -2.65 -21.65 -6.27
C PRO A 199 -3.67 -21.79 -7.41
N PRO A 200 -4.75 -20.98 -7.46
CA PRO A 200 -5.71 -21.05 -8.57
C PRO A 200 -5.09 -20.69 -9.92
N LEU A 201 -4.14 -19.75 -9.95
CA LEU A 201 -3.44 -19.33 -11.17
C LEU A 201 -2.43 -20.38 -11.63
N ASP A 202 -1.69 -20.97 -10.69
CA ASP A 202 -0.74 -22.05 -11.01
C ASP A 202 -1.45 -23.29 -11.56
N ALA A 203 -2.59 -23.67 -10.97
CA ALA A 203 -3.41 -24.78 -11.44
C ALA A 203 -4.00 -24.51 -12.82
N LEU A 204 -4.49 -23.28 -13.07
CA LEU A 204 -4.99 -22.89 -14.39
C LEU A 204 -3.88 -22.98 -15.43
N ARG A 205 -2.68 -22.44 -15.13
CA ARG A 205 -1.52 -22.45 -16.03
C ARG A 205 -1.13 -23.86 -16.46
N ALA A 206 -1.18 -24.84 -15.54
CA ALA A 206 -0.84 -26.22 -15.85
C ALA A 206 -1.81 -26.89 -16.85
N GLY A 207 -3.01 -26.33 -17.05
CA GLY A 207 -4.02 -26.87 -17.97
C GLY A 207 -4.28 -26.05 -19.24
N LEU A 208 -3.66 -24.89 -19.39
CA LEU A 208 -3.74 -24.08 -20.61
C LEU A 208 -2.77 -24.64 -21.67
N ASP A 209 -2.98 -25.85 -22.15
CA ASP A 209 -2.17 -26.50 -23.19
C ASP A 209 -2.96 -26.74 -24.49
N GLY A 210 -4.25 -26.44 -24.50
CA GLY A 210 -5.16 -26.70 -25.62
C GLY A 210 -5.60 -28.15 -25.76
N THR A 211 -5.32 -29.03 -24.79
CA THR A 211 -5.76 -30.44 -24.80
C THR A 211 -7.14 -30.63 -24.17
N ARG A 212 -7.50 -29.76 -23.22
CA ARG A 212 -8.78 -29.76 -22.51
C ARG A 212 -9.61 -28.54 -22.88
N THR A 213 -10.93 -28.72 -22.87
CA THR A 213 -11.87 -27.61 -23.01
C THR A 213 -11.83 -26.70 -21.78
N ALA A 214 -12.21 -25.43 -21.94
CA ALA A 214 -12.37 -24.54 -20.80
C ALA A 214 -13.33 -25.11 -19.73
N TRP A 215 -14.41 -25.78 -20.14
CA TRP A 215 -15.32 -26.45 -19.22
C TRP A 215 -14.63 -27.54 -18.39
N GLU A 216 -13.81 -28.40 -18.99
CA GLU A 216 -13.05 -29.44 -18.28
C GLU A 216 -12.02 -28.85 -17.29
N LEU A 217 -11.40 -27.73 -17.66
CA LEU A 217 -10.47 -27.02 -16.78
C LEU A 217 -11.16 -26.42 -15.53
N LEU A 218 -12.42 -26.02 -15.68
CA LEU A 218 -13.23 -25.45 -14.60
C LEU A 218 -13.96 -26.52 -13.77
N SER A 219 -14.39 -27.63 -14.37
CA SER A 219 -15.19 -28.67 -13.69
C SER A 219 -14.36 -29.57 -12.77
N THR A 220 -13.05 -29.68 -13.01
CA THR A 220 -12.12 -30.43 -12.16
C THR A 220 -11.91 -29.84 -10.78
N THR A 221 -12.30 -28.58 -10.55
CA THR A 221 -12.27 -27.93 -9.24
C THR A 221 -13.15 -26.69 -9.30
N ALA A 222 -14.31 -26.69 -8.63
CA ALA A 222 -15.30 -25.60 -8.66
C ALA A 222 -14.87 -24.36 -7.85
N GLU A 223 -13.64 -23.91 -8.04
CA GLU A 223 -13.09 -22.78 -7.32
C GLU A 223 -13.40 -21.49 -8.10
N ARG A 224 -14.24 -20.63 -7.51
CA ARG A 224 -14.66 -19.34 -8.08
C ARG A 224 -13.49 -18.51 -8.64
N SER A 225 -12.36 -18.54 -7.94
CA SER A 225 -11.13 -17.85 -8.31
C SER A 225 -10.57 -18.30 -9.67
N ARG A 226 -10.74 -19.57 -10.06
CA ARG A 226 -10.26 -20.08 -11.35
C ARG A 226 -11.12 -19.60 -12.51
N ILE A 227 -12.45 -19.58 -12.33
CA ILE A 227 -13.38 -19.03 -13.34
C ILE A 227 -13.08 -17.54 -13.57
N ALA A 228 -12.89 -16.79 -12.48
CA ALA A 228 -12.50 -15.38 -12.52
C ALA A 228 -11.18 -15.16 -13.27
N LEU A 229 -10.15 -15.96 -12.99
CA LEU A 229 -8.86 -15.88 -13.67
C LEU A 229 -8.96 -16.21 -15.17
N LEU A 230 -9.71 -17.25 -15.53
CA LEU A 230 -9.94 -17.59 -16.94
C LEU A 230 -10.66 -16.44 -17.66
N TRP A 231 -11.64 -15.82 -17.02
CA TRP A 231 -12.32 -14.64 -17.55
C TRP A 231 -11.36 -13.46 -17.76
N VAL A 232 -10.47 -13.14 -16.80
CA VAL A 232 -9.50 -12.04 -16.95
C VAL A 232 -8.53 -12.31 -18.10
N LEU A 233 -8.06 -13.55 -18.24
CA LEU A 233 -7.15 -13.95 -19.32
C LEU A 233 -7.84 -13.90 -20.69
N GLU A 234 -9.11 -14.30 -20.78
CA GLU A 234 -9.92 -14.13 -21.99
C GLU A 234 -10.09 -12.65 -22.33
N ALA A 235 -10.54 -11.86 -21.35
CA ALA A 235 -10.90 -10.47 -21.55
C ALA A 235 -9.71 -9.61 -21.97
N SER A 236 -8.53 -9.93 -21.46
CA SER A 236 -7.28 -9.24 -21.79
C SER A 236 -6.65 -9.71 -23.11
N GLY A 237 -7.25 -10.70 -23.79
CA GLY A 237 -6.72 -11.30 -25.01
C GLY A 237 -5.45 -12.12 -24.76
N ALA A 238 -5.22 -12.59 -23.54
CA ALA A 238 -4.06 -13.41 -23.17
C ALA A 238 -4.13 -14.85 -23.75
N LEU A 239 -5.33 -15.28 -24.17
CA LEU A 239 -5.58 -16.64 -24.64
C LEU A 239 -5.86 -16.69 -26.13
N ALA A 240 -5.30 -17.70 -26.79
CA ALA A 240 -5.76 -18.17 -28.08
C ALA A 240 -6.73 -19.34 -27.87
N TRP A 241 -7.74 -19.44 -28.73
CA TRP A 241 -8.81 -20.43 -28.62
C TRP A 241 -8.87 -21.29 -29.88
N SER A 242 -9.10 -22.59 -29.71
CA SER A 242 -9.30 -23.55 -30.80
C SER A 242 -10.62 -24.30 -30.62
N GLU A 243 -11.27 -24.68 -31.72
CA GLU A 243 -12.46 -25.54 -31.70
C GLU A 243 -12.11 -27.02 -31.58
N THR A 244 -10.91 -27.40 -32.00
CA THR A 244 -10.39 -28.77 -31.89
C THR A 244 -9.26 -28.84 -30.87
N PRO A 245 -9.10 -29.97 -30.15
CA PRO A 245 -7.97 -30.16 -29.26
C PRO A 245 -6.66 -30.11 -30.05
N VAL A 246 -5.62 -29.55 -29.44
CA VAL A 246 -4.26 -29.73 -29.93
C VAL A 246 -3.94 -31.21 -29.78
N ALA A 247 -3.53 -31.88 -30.86
CA ALA A 247 -3.05 -33.25 -30.79
C ALA A 247 -2.00 -33.32 -29.70
N ALA A 248 -2.24 -34.12 -28.65
CA ALA A 248 -1.26 -34.38 -27.63
C ALA A 248 0.01 -34.81 -28.36
N ALA A 249 1.11 -34.08 -28.19
CA ALA A 249 2.37 -34.47 -28.79
C ALA A 249 2.77 -35.83 -28.19
N GLY A 250 2.49 -36.89 -28.94
CA GLY A 250 2.78 -38.28 -28.62
C GLY A 250 2.78 -39.06 -29.93
N ASP A 251 3.95 -39.63 -30.24
CA ASP A 251 4.30 -40.47 -31.38
C ASP A 251 4.59 -39.78 -32.73
N ALA A 252 5.76 -39.14 -32.79
CA ALA A 252 6.63 -39.28 -33.96
C ALA A 252 7.77 -40.25 -33.58
N ALA A 253 7.55 -41.53 -33.86
CA ALA A 253 8.62 -42.52 -33.90
C ALA A 253 9.53 -42.19 -35.10
N GLU A 254 10.75 -41.72 -34.84
CA GLU A 254 11.88 -41.90 -35.74
C GLU A 254 12.95 -42.68 -35.01
N GLY A 255 13.17 -43.91 -35.49
CA GLY A 255 14.07 -44.86 -34.90
C GLY A 255 15.53 -44.47 -35.10
N VAL A 256 16.32 -44.67 -34.06
CA VAL A 256 17.73 -45.01 -34.19
C VAL A 256 18.02 -46.10 -33.17
N ALA A 257 18.36 -47.29 -33.70
CA ALA A 257 18.88 -48.41 -32.94
C ALA A 257 20.22 -48.05 -32.30
N GLY A 258 20.44 -48.48 -31.06
CA GLY A 258 21.71 -48.34 -30.37
C GLY A 258 21.69 -49.06 -29.03
N ASP A 259 22.36 -50.21 -29.00
CA ASP A 259 22.48 -51.20 -27.93
C ASP A 259 22.74 -50.67 -26.50
N GLY A 260 22.23 -51.43 -25.53
CA GLY A 260 23.14 -52.09 -24.60
C GLY A 260 23.15 -51.63 -23.14
N ALA A 261 22.67 -52.55 -22.29
CA ALA A 261 23.20 -52.91 -20.97
C ALA A 261 22.50 -52.40 -19.68
N ALA A 262 21.93 -53.41 -19.02
CA ALA A 262 22.07 -53.75 -17.60
C ALA A 262 21.17 -53.05 -16.56
N SER A 263 20.05 -53.76 -16.28
CA SER A 263 19.67 -54.33 -14.98
C SER A 263 20.14 -53.64 -13.69
N GLN A 264 19.18 -53.24 -12.85
CA GLN A 264 18.85 -53.99 -11.63
C GLN A 264 17.60 -53.44 -10.94
N GLU A 265 16.59 -54.31 -10.82
CA GLU A 265 15.52 -54.22 -9.83
C GLU A 265 16.08 -54.55 -8.44
N VAL A 266 15.59 -53.86 -7.42
CA VAL A 266 15.46 -54.43 -6.07
C VAL A 266 14.08 -54.05 -5.52
N ASP A 267 13.33 -55.11 -5.25
CA ASP A 267 12.04 -55.24 -4.58
C ASP A 267 12.11 -54.84 -3.09
N GLY A 268 10.96 -54.59 -2.45
CA GLY A 268 10.87 -54.59 -0.99
C GLY A 268 9.82 -53.67 -0.37
N ALA A 269 8.62 -54.21 -0.17
CA ALA A 269 7.45 -53.57 0.41
C ALA A 269 7.45 -53.45 1.96
N GLN A 270 6.59 -52.54 2.45
CA GLN A 270 5.80 -52.57 3.70
C GLN A 270 6.49 -52.42 5.08
N GLY A 271 5.89 -51.57 5.91
CA GLY A 271 6.02 -51.62 7.38
C GLY A 271 5.63 -50.33 8.08
N ALA A 272 4.45 -50.34 8.71
CA ALA A 272 3.89 -49.26 9.50
C ALA A 272 4.68 -48.93 10.79
N GLU A 273 4.41 -47.73 11.32
CA GLU A 273 4.96 -47.09 12.53
C GLU A 273 4.86 -47.94 13.83
N PRO A 274 5.54 -47.52 14.91
CA PRO A 274 4.83 -46.63 15.85
C PRO A 274 5.66 -45.45 16.38
N ILE A 275 4.94 -44.35 16.64
CA ILE A 275 5.38 -43.12 17.31
C ILE A 275 5.34 -43.35 18.83
N ILE A 276 6.40 -42.93 19.53
CA ILE A 276 6.51 -42.96 21.00
C ILE A 276 5.85 -41.71 21.58
N GLU A 277 4.89 -41.93 22.49
CA GLU A 277 4.24 -40.95 23.36
C GLU A 277 5.22 -40.33 24.38
N ILE A 278 5.06 -39.04 24.65
CA ILE A 278 5.47 -38.42 25.93
C ILE A 278 4.25 -37.70 26.50
N GLU A 279 3.73 -38.25 27.60
CA GLU A 279 2.71 -37.64 28.45
C GLU A 279 3.24 -36.39 29.16
N VAL A 280 2.42 -35.33 29.22
CA VAL A 280 2.38 -34.45 30.39
C VAL A 280 0.92 -34.22 30.76
N ALA A 281 0.55 -34.80 31.90
CA ALA A 281 -0.73 -34.68 32.57
C ALA A 281 -0.97 -33.27 33.12
N GLY A 282 -2.25 -32.89 33.24
CA GLY A 282 -2.66 -31.73 34.03
C GLY A 282 -4.09 -31.27 33.73
N ASP A 283 -5.06 -31.98 34.32
CA ASP A 283 -6.51 -31.79 34.23
C ASP A 283 -7.00 -30.33 34.28
N ALA A 284 -7.88 -30.01 33.32
CA ALA A 284 -8.84 -28.93 33.42
C ALA A 284 -10.19 -29.51 33.89
N ARG A 285 -10.72 -28.99 35.00
CA ARG A 285 -12.14 -29.16 35.33
C ARG A 285 -12.79 -27.82 35.61
N ALA A 286 -13.80 -27.55 34.79
CA ALA A 286 -14.67 -26.41 34.83
C ALA A 286 -15.46 -26.31 36.14
N VAL A 287 -15.69 -25.08 36.60
CA VAL A 287 -16.95 -24.68 37.24
C VAL A 287 -17.29 -23.26 36.79
N ALA A 288 -18.41 -23.15 36.09
CA ALA A 288 -19.11 -21.91 35.83
C ALA A 288 -19.86 -21.46 37.10
N GLY A 289 -19.99 -20.14 37.28
CA GLY A 289 -21.03 -19.54 38.10
C GLY A 289 -20.58 -19.07 39.48
N ALA A 290 -20.36 -17.76 39.60
CA ALA A 290 -20.86 -16.95 40.72
C ALA A 290 -20.52 -15.48 40.42
N ALA A 291 -21.52 -14.77 39.90
CA ALA A 291 -21.60 -13.34 40.00
C ALA A 291 -21.64 -12.91 41.47
N ALA A 292 -21.20 -11.67 41.69
CA ALA A 292 -21.53 -10.82 42.83
C ALA A 292 -21.08 -11.33 44.22
N ALA A 293 -19.96 -10.79 44.69
CA ALA A 293 -19.89 -9.99 45.92
C ALA A 293 -18.43 -9.82 46.38
N ALA A 294 -18.16 -8.64 46.93
CA ALA A 294 -17.01 -8.30 47.76
C ALA A 294 -15.65 -8.03 47.06
N SER A 295 -15.51 -6.80 46.55
CA SER A 295 -14.53 -5.88 47.14
C SER A 295 -15.06 -4.45 47.20
N GLU A 296 -16.16 -4.25 47.93
CA GLU A 296 -16.38 -2.96 48.60
C GLU A 296 -15.40 -2.90 49.78
N GLY A 297 -14.25 -2.28 49.54
CA GLY A 297 -13.20 -2.08 50.51
C GLY A 297 -12.46 -0.79 50.19
N ALA A 298 -12.99 0.31 50.72
CA ALA A 298 -12.42 1.66 50.72
C ALA A 298 -12.02 2.22 49.34
N ALA A 299 -12.93 3.00 48.73
CA ALA A 299 -12.51 4.11 47.89
C ALA A 299 -11.68 5.06 48.78
N ALA A 300 -10.38 4.78 48.91
CA ALA A 300 -9.41 5.79 49.29
C ALA A 300 -9.65 6.94 48.32
N ALA A 301 -9.99 8.12 48.84
CA ALA A 301 -10.13 9.31 48.02
C ALA A 301 -8.90 9.39 47.11
N GLU A 302 -9.10 9.22 45.79
CA GLU A 302 -8.02 9.39 44.82
C GLU A 302 -7.32 10.71 45.17
N ASP A 303 -5.98 10.73 45.19
CA ASP A 303 -5.23 11.96 45.43
C ASP A 303 -5.86 13.06 44.55
N PRO A 304 -6.35 14.18 45.11
CA PRO A 304 -6.99 15.24 44.32
C PRO A 304 -6.13 15.69 43.13
N ARG A 305 -4.81 15.53 43.23
CA ARG A 305 -3.85 15.79 42.14
C ARG A 305 -3.89 14.73 41.06
N ALA A 306 -4.05 13.46 41.41
CA ALA A 306 -4.20 12.34 40.47
C ALA A 306 -5.56 12.43 39.76
N GLN A 307 -6.63 12.75 40.48
CA GLN A 307 -7.95 12.96 39.89
C GLN A 307 -7.97 14.17 38.95
N ALA A 308 -7.39 15.32 39.37
CA ALA A 308 -7.28 16.49 38.51
C ALA A 308 -6.41 16.25 37.27
N LEU A 309 -5.31 15.50 37.40
CA LEU A 309 -4.46 15.16 36.25
C LEU A 309 -5.16 14.20 35.29
N ARG A 310 -5.94 13.24 35.81
CA ARG A 310 -6.76 12.33 35.01
C ARG A 310 -7.81 13.10 34.21
N GLU A 311 -8.57 13.97 34.85
CA GLU A 311 -9.55 14.83 34.19
C GLU A 311 -8.89 15.74 33.16
N GLU A 312 -7.71 16.29 33.46
CA GLU A 312 -6.94 17.12 32.53
C GLU A 312 -6.41 16.31 31.34
N ILE A 313 -5.92 15.09 31.54
CA ILE A 313 -5.48 14.19 30.46
C ILE A 313 -6.69 13.81 29.59
N ASP A 314 -7.82 13.47 30.17
CA ASP A 314 -9.04 13.11 29.43
C ASP A 314 -9.64 14.32 28.69
N ALA A 315 -9.63 15.51 29.29
CA ALA A 315 -10.06 16.74 28.65
C ALA A 315 -9.14 17.12 27.50
N ARG A 316 -7.80 17.10 27.74
CA ARG A 316 -6.84 17.37 26.68
C ARG A 316 -6.93 16.33 25.59
N ARG A 317 -7.03 15.03 25.88
CA ARG A 317 -7.15 13.98 24.86
C ARG A 317 -8.35 14.19 23.94
N ARG A 318 -9.50 14.58 24.50
CA ARG A 318 -10.69 14.95 23.73
C ARG A 318 -10.41 16.15 22.80
N GLN A 319 -9.67 17.12 23.29
CA GLN A 319 -9.31 18.32 22.53
C GLN A 319 -8.14 18.12 21.55
N ILE A 320 -7.24 17.15 21.75
CA ILE A 320 -6.11 16.90 20.84
C ILE A 320 -6.64 16.72 19.41
N GLY A 321 -7.79 16.04 19.25
CA GLY A 321 -8.48 15.83 17.98
C GLY A 321 -8.94 17.10 17.26
N GLU A 322 -9.06 18.22 17.97
CA GLU A 322 -9.62 19.48 17.45
C GLU A 322 -8.56 20.59 17.37
N LEU A 323 -7.48 20.47 18.16
CA LEU A 323 -6.47 21.51 18.32
C LEU A 323 -5.32 21.39 17.31
N ASP A 324 -4.90 22.55 16.81
CA ASP A 324 -3.68 22.71 16.02
C ASP A 324 -2.41 22.69 16.91
N HIS A 325 -1.22 22.70 16.32
CA HIS A 325 0.05 22.58 17.06
C HIS A 325 0.29 23.73 18.04
N TYR A 326 -0.17 24.93 17.70
CA TYR A 326 -0.05 26.10 18.56
C TYR A 326 -0.96 25.96 19.78
N ALA A 327 -2.23 25.60 19.54
CA ALA A 327 -3.21 25.42 20.59
C ALA A 327 -2.88 24.21 21.49
N LEU A 328 -2.31 23.14 20.93
CA LEU A 328 -1.87 21.96 21.69
C LEU A 328 -0.76 22.31 22.69
N LEU A 329 0.20 23.16 22.27
CA LEU A 329 1.26 23.68 23.14
C LEU A 329 0.78 24.87 24.01
N GLY A 330 -0.42 25.38 23.79
CA GLY A 330 -0.97 26.53 24.51
C GLY A 330 -0.23 27.84 24.22
N VAL A 331 0.24 28.03 22.99
CA VAL A 331 0.99 29.22 22.55
C VAL A 331 0.29 29.92 21.40
N ALA A 332 0.52 31.23 21.26
CA ALA A 332 0.04 32.00 20.12
C ALA A 332 0.87 31.73 18.85
N ARG A 333 0.30 31.97 17.67
CA ARG A 333 0.98 31.76 16.38
C ARG A 333 2.21 32.65 16.17
N ASN A 334 2.27 33.81 16.84
CA ASN A 334 3.42 34.71 16.82
C ASN A 334 4.44 34.42 17.95
N THR A 335 4.34 33.28 18.64
CA THR A 335 5.22 32.96 19.78
C THR A 335 6.69 32.90 19.36
N SER A 336 7.59 33.35 20.24
CA SER A 336 9.03 33.29 20.02
C SER A 336 9.56 31.86 20.19
N ALA A 337 10.73 31.54 19.62
CA ALA A 337 11.35 30.22 19.79
C ALA A 337 11.66 29.90 21.27
N ALA A 338 12.01 30.92 22.06
CA ALA A 338 12.24 30.77 23.49
C ALA A 338 10.94 30.44 24.25
N ASP A 339 9.84 31.10 23.90
CA ASP A 339 8.51 30.85 24.50
C ASP A 339 7.97 29.48 24.12
N LEU A 340 8.15 29.09 22.85
CA LEU A 340 7.80 27.76 22.35
C LEU A 340 8.51 26.66 23.13
N LYS A 341 9.83 26.78 23.29
CA LYS A 341 10.64 25.80 24.04
C LYS A 341 10.21 25.73 25.51
N ARG A 342 9.92 26.88 26.14
CA ARG A 342 9.42 26.94 27.53
C ARG A 342 8.05 26.26 27.66
N ALA A 343 7.13 26.53 26.74
CA ALA A 343 5.80 25.92 26.72
C ALA A 343 5.89 24.40 26.52
N PHE A 344 6.72 23.93 25.58
CA PHE A 344 6.96 22.51 25.37
C PHE A 344 7.51 21.82 26.62
N LEU A 345 8.58 22.32 27.23
CA LEU A 345 9.17 21.72 28.43
C LEU A 345 8.17 21.64 29.60
N LYS A 346 7.34 22.69 29.77
CA LYS A 346 6.28 22.72 30.79
C LYS A 346 5.24 21.63 30.54
N THR A 347 4.80 21.49 29.30
CA THR A 347 3.73 20.57 28.88
C THR A 347 4.23 19.12 28.89
N ALA A 348 5.42 18.89 28.34
CA ALA A 348 6.12 17.60 28.33
C ALA A 348 6.35 17.06 29.74
N LYS A 349 6.83 17.89 30.68
CA LYS A 349 7.06 17.47 32.08
C LYS A 349 5.76 17.06 32.80
N ARG A 350 4.63 17.70 32.47
CA ARG A 350 3.33 17.45 33.11
C ARG A 350 2.65 16.17 32.59
N PHE A 351 2.78 15.87 31.30
CA PHE A 351 2.13 14.73 30.65
C PHE A 351 3.07 13.56 30.32
N HIS A 352 4.31 13.58 30.80
CA HIS A 352 5.25 12.48 30.61
C HIS A 352 4.70 11.18 31.25
N PRO A 353 4.78 10.01 30.59
CA PRO A 353 4.27 8.75 31.12
C PRO A 353 4.82 8.41 32.51
N ASP A 354 6.10 8.70 32.79
CA ASP A 354 6.68 8.49 34.11
C ASP A 354 6.13 9.43 35.19
N ALA A 355 5.73 10.66 34.83
CA ALA A 355 5.10 11.57 35.78
C ALA A 355 3.69 11.10 36.15
N VAL A 356 2.98 10.52 35.17
CA VAL A 356 1.64 9.91 35.35
C VAL A 356 1.73 8.62 36.15
N ALA A 357 2.68 7.73 35.84
CA ALA A 357 2.91 6.48 36.58
C ALA A 357 3.28 6.71 38.05
N ARG A 358 4.07 7.76 38.35
CA ARG A 358 4.41 8.14 39.74
C ARG A 358 3.19 8.54 40.60
N LEU A 359 2.06 8.86 39.98
CA LEU A 359 0.81 9.20 40.66
C LEU A 359 -0.16 8.00 40.75
N GLY A 360 0.31 6.78 40.43
CA GLY A 360 -0.51 5.57 40.50
C GLY A 360 -1.53 5.42 39.36
N LEU A 361 -1.36 6.18 38.27
CA LEU A 361 -2.27 6.21 37.12
C LEU A 361 -1.76 5.31 35.98
N ASP A 362 -1.33 4.09 36.28
CA ASP A 362 -0.77 3.16 35.28
C ASP A 362 -1.76 2.84 34.15
N ALA A 363 -3.06 2.84 34.46
CA ALA A 363 -4.12 2.65 33.48
C ALA A 363 -4.21 3.78 32.43
N LEU A 364 -3.64 4.96 32.69
CA LEU A 364 -3.61 6.11 31.78
C LEU A 364 -2.29 6.24 31.01
N LYS A 365 -1.36 5.29 31.17
CA LYS A 365 -0.03 5.36 30.56
C LYS A 365 -0.10 5.40 29.03
N ARG A 366 -1.06 4.69 28.43
CA ARG A 366 -1.28 4.69 26.98
C ARG A 366 -1.78 6.06 26.51
N GLU A 367 -2.76 6.61 27.19
CA GLU A 367 -3.37 7.91 26.91
C GLU A 367 -2.35 9.05 27.08
N ALA A 368 -1.51 8.96 28.11
CA ALA A 368 -0.40 9.89 28.35
C ALA A 368 0.66 9.79 27.25
N ASN A 369 1.00 8.58 26.79
CA ASN A 369 1.92 8.38 25.66
C ASN A 369 1.41 9.01 24.37
N GLU A 370 0.12 8.84 24.05
CA GLU A 370 -0.51 9.44 22.87
C GLU A 370 -0.47 10.98 22.93
N LEU A 371 -0.83 11.56 24.09
CA LEU A 371 -0.77 13.01 24.32
C LEU A 371 0.68 13.54 24.23
N PHE A 372 1.63 12.84 24.86
CA PHE A 372 3.03 13.20 24.83
C PHE A 372 3.61 13.16 23.42
N ALA A 373 3.27 12.13 22.63
CA ALA A 373 3.68 12.01 21.25
C ALA A 373 3.12 13.17 20.39
N ALA A 374 1.85 13.54 20.59
CA ALA A 374 1.24 14.67 19.88
C ALA A 374 1.91 16.01 20.24
N ILE A 375 2.21 16.25 21.52
CA ILE A 375 2.94 17.44 22.00
C ILE A 375 4.34 17.52 21.41
N THR A 376 5.04 16.38 21.35
CA THR A 376 6.41 16.30 20.81
C THR A 376 6.41 16.64 19.32
N ARG A 377 5.51 16.05 18.54
CA ARG A 377 5.33 16.39 17.12
C ARG A 377 5.02 17.87 16.91
N ALA A 378 4.15 18.46 17.73
CA ALA A 378 3.85 19.89 17.66
C ALA A 378 5.08 20.77 17.87
N HIS A 379 5.93 20.44 18.84
CA HIS A 379 7.17 21.17 19.04
C HIS A 379 8.18 20.95 17.90
N GLU A 380 8.32 19.74 17.38
CA GLU A 380 9.20 19.43 16.24
C GLU A 380 8.83 20.21 14.98
N VAL A 381 7.54 20.42 14.73
CA VAL A 381 7.05 21.23 13.59
C VAL A 381 7.29 22.72 13.84
N LEU A 382 6.95 23.21 15.04
CA LEU A 382 6.98 24.65 15.32
C LEU A 382 8.37 25.21 15.66
N SER A 383 9.31 24.36 16.08
CA SER A 383 10.66 24.79 16.48
C SER A 383 11.60 25.00 15.29
N ASP A 384 11.33 24.34 14.17
CA ASP A 384 12.06 24.54 12.91
C ASP A 384 11.41 25.68 12.09
N PRO A 385 12.17 26.72 11.71
CA PRO A 385 11.60 27.86 10.98
C PRO A 385 10.99 27.53 9.62
N GLU A 386 11.53 26.54 8.89
CA GLU A 386 11.00 26.13 7.59
C GLU A 386 9.73 25.31 7.78
N ARG A 387 9.76 24.32 8.66
CA ARG A 387 8.57 23.49 8.97
C ARG A 387 7.44 24.32 9.57
N ARG A 388 7.75 25.31 10.40
CA ARG A 388 6.75 26.24 10.93
C ARG A 388 6.12 27.07 9.82
N ARG A 389 6.89 27.53 8.83
CA ARG A 389 6.36 28.26 7.67
C ARG A 389 5.48 27.38 6.79
N GLU A 390 5.88 26.14 6.51
CA GLU A 390 5.06 25.18 5.75
C GLU A 390 3.75 24.87 6.48
N TYR A 391 3.86 24.65 7.79
CA TYR A 391 2.70 24.46 8.65
C TYR A 391 1.78 25.67 8.65
N ASP A 392 2.33 26.87 8.80
CA ASP A 392 1.61 28.13 8.77
C ASP A 392 0.91 28.36 7.42
N ALA A 393 1.61 28.11 6.31
CA ALA A 393 1.03 28.19 4.98
C ALA A 393 -0.12 27.19 4.81
N ALA A 394 0.03 25.97 5.36
CA ALA A 394 -1.01 24.95 5.31
C ALA A 394 -2.25 25.31 6.14
N LEU A 395 -2.03 25.94 7.30
CA LEU A 395 -3.09 26.45 8.16
C LEU A 395 -3.90 27.57 7.51
N ASP A 396 -3.27 28.41 6.68
CA ASP A 396 -3.92 29.54 6.02
C ASP A 396 -4.68 29.15 4.74
N GLY A 397 -4.74 27.84 4.40
CA GLY A 397 -5.29 27.39 3.13
C GLY A 397 -4.50 27.88 1.91
N HIS A 398 -3.30 28.46 2.13
CA HIS A 398 -2.35 28.86 1.09
C HIS A 398 -1.54 27.68 0.54
N VAL A 399 -1.90 26.48 0.94
CA VAL A 399 -1.30 25.25 0.47
C VAL A 399 -2.23 24.69 -0.59
N GLN A 400 -1.89 24.99 -1.85
CA GLN A 400 -1.71 23.88 -2.77
C GLN A 400 -0.74 22.95 -2.06
N VAL A 401 -1.30 21.97 -1.35
CA VAL A 401 -0.53 20.81 -0.95
C VAL A 401 0.00 20.36 -2.25
N ASP A 402 1.30 20.34 -2.33
CA ASP A 402 1.98 20.05 -3.56
C ASP A 402 1.89 18.52 -3.69
N ALA A 403 0.66 17.96 -3.69
CA ALA A 403 0.33 16.59 -3.99
C ALA A 403 0.91 16.22 -5.35
N ASP A 404 1.04 17.22 -6.23
CA ASP A 404 1.79 17.18 -7.46
C ASP A 404 3.30 17.07 -7.21
N ARG A 405 3.92 17.89 -6.36
CA ARG A 405 5.33 17.72 -5.94
C ARG A 405 5.62 16.42 -5.20
N VAL A 406 4.71 15.94 -4.35
CA VAL A 406 4.81 14.65 -3.64
C VAL A 406 4.69 13.50 -4.64
N ALA A 407 3.71 13.58 -5.55
CA ALA A 407 3.58 12.65 -6.67
C ALA A 407 4.80 12.70 -7.59
N GLN A 408 5.35 13.87 -7.86
CA GLN A 408 6.52 14.08 -8.69
C GLN A 408 7.78 13.52 -8.02
N ALA A 409 7.99 13.79 -6.73
CA ALA A 409 9.08 13.24 -5.93
C ALA A 409 9.03 11.70 -5.94
N GLU A 410 7.84 11.12 -5.71
CA GLU A 410 7.63 9.68 -5.76
C GLU A 410 7.85 9.12 -7.18
N THR A 411 7.45 9.84 -8.22
CA THR A 411 7.68 9.44 -9.62
C THR A 411 9.18 9.41 -9.94
N LEU A 412 9.92 10.44 -9.53
CA LEU A 412 11.37 10.51 -9.68
C LEU A 412 12.04 9.38 -8.91
N TYR A 413 11.65 9.16 -7.65
CA TYR A 413 12.16 8.07 -6.82
C TYR A 413 11.92 6.69 -7.44
N ARG A 414 10.71 6.37 -7.90
CA ARG A 414 10.41 5.08 -8.54
C ARG A 414 11.22 4.86 -9.81
N LYS A 415 11.38 5.89 -10.63
CA LYS A 415 12.23 5.82 -11.82
C LYS A 415 13.70 5.60 -11.41
N ALA A 416 14.19 6.29 -10.38
CA ALA A 416 15.53 6.06 -9.84
C ALA A 416 15.71 4.61 -9.38
N GLU A 417 14.73 4.04 -8.67
CA GLU A 417 14.77 2.65 -8.19
C GLU A 417 14.84 1.64 -9.34
N LEU A 418 14.05 1.84 -10.41
CA LEU A 418 14.12 1.00 -11.61
C LEU A 418 15.50 1.05 -12.25
N LEU A 419 16.10 2.25 -12.36
CA LEU A 419 17.45 2.42 -12.90
C LEU A 419 18.53 1.84 -11.98
N MET A 420 18.37 1.93 -10.66
CA MET A 420 19.27 1.28 -9.69
C MET A 420 19.25 -0.23 -9.85
N ARG A 421 18.07 -0.84 -10.03
CA ARG A 421 17.91 -2.29 -10.29
C ARG A 421 18.55 -2.68 -11.63
N ALA A 422 18.52 -1.81 -12.62
CA ALA A 422 19.21 -1.99 -13.90
C ALA A 422 20.73 -1.69 -13.84
N GLY A 423 21.27 -1.30 -12.67
CA GLY A 423 22.68 -0.93 -12.50
C GLY A 423 23.08 0.44 -13.08
N GLN A 424 22.11 1.24 -13.53
CA GLN A 424 22.33 2.52 -14.20
C GLN A 424 22.41 3.69 -13.18
N PHE A 425 23.38 3.62 -12.27
CA PHE A 425 23.46 4.51 -11.11
C PHE A 425 23.70 5.99 -11.43
N ARG A 426 24.32 6.32 -12.58
CA ARG A 426 24.50 7.73 -12.98
C ARG A 426 23.17 8.40 -13.33
N GLN A 427 22.32 7.72 -14.10
CA GLN A 427 21.00 8.26 -14.45
C GLN A 427 20.05 8.22 -13.25
N ALA A 428 20.16 7.19 -12.41
CA ALA A 428 19.40 7.11 -11.16
C ALA A 428 19.75 8.25 -10.19
N LEU A 429 21.01 8.70 -10.18
CA LEU A 429 21.47 9.79 -9.32
C LEU A 429 20.70 11.08 -9.57
N ASP A 430 20.55 11.50 -10.83
CA ASP A 430 19.86 12.76 -11.19
C ASP A 430 18.40 12.73 -10.73
N LEU A 431 17.74 11.58 -10.90
CA LEU A 431 16.36 11.37 -10.45
C LEU A 431 16.24 11.33 -8.92
N ALA A 432 17.16 10.66 -8.23
CA ALA A 432 17.19 10.61 -6.76
C ALA A 432 17.47 12.00 -6.16
N GLN A 433 18.35 12.79 -6.79
CA GLN A 433 18.57 14.19 -6.42
C GLN A 433 17.30 15.03 -6.60
N GLY A 434 16.58 14.87 -7.71
CA GLY A 434 15.30 15.53 -7.91
C GLY A 434 14.27 15.14 -6.85
N ALA A 435 14.18 13.87 -6.48
CA ALA A 435 13.28 13.41 -5.41
C ALA A 435 13.62 14.05 -4.05
N VAL A 436 14.90 14.09 -3.68
CA VAL A 436 15.37 14.73 -2.42
C VAL A 436 15.21 16.25 -2.46
N ALA A 437 15.41 16.90 -3.61
CA ALA A 437 15.18 18.34 -3.75
C ALA A 437 13.72 18.71 -3.56
N LEU A 438 12.80 17.86 -4.01
CA LEU A 438 11.37 18.03 -3.79
C LEU A 438 10.97 17.66 -2.37
N TRP A 439 11.53 16.61 -1.76
CA TRP A 439 11.16 16.21 -0.40
C TRP A 439 12.36 15.66 0.39
N PRO A 440 13.14 16.52 1.05
CA PRO A 440 14.39 16.11 1.70
C PRO A 440 14.19 15.29 2.99
N GLU A 441 12.96 15.22 3.50
CA GLU A 441 12.66 14.61 4.78
C GLU A 441 12.12 13.18 4.67
N ASP A 442 12.15 12.57 3.48
CA ASP A 442 11.79 11.17 3.29
C ASP A 442 13.05 10.29 3.36
N ALA A 443 13.03 9.31 4.26
CA ALA A 443 14.15 8.40 4.51
C ALA A 443 14.54 7.61 3.25
N ALA A 444 13.57 7.15 2.47
CA ALA A 444 13.83 6.34 1.28
C ALA A 444 14.50 7.17 0.18
N TYR A 445 14.11 8.45 0.02
CA TYR A 445 14.70 9.34 -0.98
C TYR A 445 16.16 9.64 -0.63
N GLN A 446 16.43 9.93 0.64
CA GLN A 446 17.80 10.08 1.16
C GLN A 446 18.62 8.80 0.96
N GLY A 447 18.04 7.64 1.28
CA GLY A 447 18.69 6.35 1.13
C GLY A 447 19.02 5.98 -0.33
N ALA A 448 18.13 6.27 -1.27
CA ALA A 448 18.37 6.06 -2.70
C ALA A 448 19.45 6.99 -3.25
N LEU A 449 19.42 8.28 -2.87
CA LEU A 449 20.46 9.24 -3.26
C LEU A 449 21.83 8.79 -2.73
N GLY A 450 21.92 8.44 -1.46
CA GLY A 450 23.15 7.94 -0.85
C GLY A 450 23.68 6.67 -1.55
N TRP A 451 22.79 5.73 -1.89
CA TRP A 451 23.19 4.53 -2.63
C TRP A 451 23.68 4.83 -4.05
N CYS A 452 23.01 5.74 -4.78
CA CYS A 452 23.44 6.15 -6.11
C CYS A 452 24.82 6.83 -6.08
N LEU A 453 25.06 7.69 -5.07
CA LEU A 453 26.36 8.35 -4.86
C LEU A 453 27.48 7.34 -4.57
N PHE A 454 27.17 6.25 -3.85
CA PHE A 454 28.12 5.18 -3.59
C PHE A 454 28.37 4.29 -4.81
N LYS A 455 27.34 3.96 -5.58
CA LYS A 455 27.43 3.01 -6.70
C LYS A 455 27.85 3.62 -8.03
N LYS A 456 27.82 4.95 -8.18
CA LYS A 456 28.39 5.62 -9.36
C LYS A 456 29.90 5.41 -9.45
N THR A 457 30.46 5.59 -10.64
CA THR A 457 31.91 5.48 -10.88
C THR A 457 32.48 6.84 -11.30
N PRO A 458 33.45 7.41 -10.55
CA PRO A 458 33.96 6.93 -9.25
C PRO A 458 32.95 7.16 -8.10
N PRO A 459 33.03 6.36 -7.01
CA PRO A 459 32.13 6.48 -5.87
C PRO A 459 32.39 7.76 -5.07
N ASP A 460 31.32 8.34 -4.52
CA ASP A 460 31.36 9.52 -3.65
C ASP A 460 30.95 9.12 -2.23
N THR A 461 31.86 8.39 -1.59
CA THR A 461 31.67 7.78 -0.27
C THR A 461 31.31 8.79 0.84
N PRO A 462 31.93 9.99 0.93
CA PRO A 462 31.58 10.95 1.97
C PRO A 462 30.14 11.43 1.88
N ARG A 463 29.67 11.84 0.69
CA ARG A 463 28.29 12.28 0.51
C ARG A 463 27.30 11.12 0.63
N ALA A 464 27.68 9.93 0.14
CA ALA A 464 26.87 8.73 0.31
C ALA A 464 26.60 8.43 1.79
N ARG A 465 27.64 8.53 2.63
CA ARG A 465 27.54 8.33 4.08
C ARG A 465 26.59 9.34 4.72
N GLU A 466 26.71 10.63 4.39
CA GLU A 466 25.85 11.69 4.93
C GLU A 466 24.36 11.43 4.65
N HIS A 467 24.01 11.16 3.39
CA HIS A 467 22.62 10.87 3.00
C HIS A 467 22.08 9.58 3.64
N LEU A 468 22.90 8.54 3.77
CA LEU A 468 22.48 7.29 4.41
C LEU A 468 22.37 7.40 5.93
N GLN A 469 23.21 8.22 6.58
CA GLN A 469 23.04 8.57 7.99
C GLN A 469 21.72 9.32 8.19
N ARG A 470 21.44 10.30 7.33
CA ARG A 470 20.19 11.04 7.37
C ARG A 470 18.97 10.15 7.16
N ALA A 471 19.04 9.18 6.26
CA ALA A 471 17.98 8.19 6.05
C ALA A 471 17.67 7.40 7.33
N VAL A 472 18.70 6.92 8.02
CA VAL A 472 18.57 6.18 9.30
C VAL A 472 18.07 7.07 10.44
N GLU A 473 18.42 8.35 10.45
CA GLU A 473 17.86 9.31 11.43
C GLU A 473 16.37 9.57 11.20
N LEU A 474 15.96 9.65 9.93
CA LEU A 474 14.57 9.88 9.54
C LEU A 474 13.68 8.65 9.79
N ASP A 475 14.19 7.46 9.52
CA ASP A 475 13.54 6.19 9.84
C ASP A 475 14.54 5.19 10.47
N PRO A 476 14.62 5.16 11.81
CA PRO A 476 15.48 4.22 12.53
C PRO A 476 15.07 2.75 12.40
N GLN A 477 13.94 2.43 11.78
CA GLN A 477 13.46 1.06 11.58
C GLN A 477 13.63 0.58 10.13
N ASP A 478 14.25 1.37 9.26
CA ASP A 478 14.54 0.98 7.87
C ASP A 478 15.76 0.05 7.79
N ALA A 479 15.52 -1.26 7.78
CA ALA A 479 16.55 -2.28 7.65
C ALA A 479 17.42 -2.11 6.39
N VAL A 480 16.84 -1.64 5.27
CA VAL A 480 17.57 -1.45 4.00
C VAL A 480 18.51 -0.25 4.10
N ALA A 481 18.06 0.87 4.68
CA ALA A 481 18.92 2.03 4.94
C ALA A 481 20.11 1.66 5.85
N HIS A 482 19.86 0.88 6.91
CA HIS A 482 20.92 0.36 7.78
C HIS A 482 21.93 -0.51 7.02
N LEU A 483 21.47 -1.44 6.16
CA LEU A 483 22.37 -2.28 5.36
C LEU A 483 23.20 -1.46 4.38
N ARG A 484 22.59 -0.53 3.67
CA ARG A 484 23.28 0.36 2.72
C ARG A 484 24.32 1.20 3.43
N LEU A 485 23.99 1.78 4.58
CA LEU A 485 24.94 2.53 5.41
C LEU A 485 26.10 1.63 5.86
N ALA A 486 25.84 0.39 6.28
CA ALA A 486 26.88 -0.54 6.68
C ALA A 486 27.88 -0.84 5.55
N VAL A 487 27.39 -1.01 4.31
CA VAL A 487 28.25 -1.21 3.13
C VAL A 487 29.14 0.01 2.89
N VAL A 488 28.58 1.22 2.99
CA VAL A 488 29.35 2.48 2.80
C VAL A 488 30.37 2.68 3.91
N LEU A 489 30.02 2.39 5.16
CA LEU A 489 30.94 2.48 6.31
C LEU A 489 32.11 1.51 6.16
N ARG A 490 31.85 0.27 5.72
CA ARG A 490 32.91 -0.72 5.45
C ARG A 490 33.87 -0.22 4.37
N HIS A 491 33.34 0.34 3.27
CA HIS A 491 34.17 0.92 2.23
C HIS A 491 34.98 2.14 2.72
N ALA A 492 34.45 2.89 3.69
CA ALA A 492 35.14 3.99 4.34
C ALA A 492 36.14 3.54 5.44
N GLY A 493 36.27 2.24 5.71
CA GLY A 493 37.17 1.68 6.74
C GLY A 493 36.60 1.65 8.16
N ASP A 494 35.32 1.97 8.35
CA ASP A 494 34.64 1.88 9.65
C ASP A 494 33.93 0.52 9.82
N ASP A 495 34.72 -0.53 10.03
CA ASP A 495 34.20 -1.89 10.20
C ASP A 495 33.33 -2.04 11.46
N ALA A 496 33.64 -1.30 12.52
CA ALA A 496 32.87 -1.33 13.77
C ALA A 496 31.47 -0.71 13.58
N GLY A 497 31.39 0.43 12.89
CA GLY A 497 30.13 1.05 12.46
C GLY A 497 29.35 0.11 11.54
N ALA A 498 30.01 -0.47 10.54
CA ALA A 498 29.38 -1.41 9.62
C ALA A 498 28.77 -2.63 10.33
N ALA A 499 29.50 -3.23 11.29
CA ALA A 499 29.03 -4.38 12.05
C ALA A 499 27.78 -4.03 12.88
N ARG A 500 27.74 -2.86 13.52
CA ARG A 500 26.58 -2.40 14.30
C ARG A 500 25.34 -2.22 13.44
N HIS A 501 25.44 -1.50 12.32
CA HIS A 501 24.30 -1.29 11.43
C HIS A 501 23.84 -2.60 10.76
N THR A 502 24.76 -3.51 10.45
CA THR A 502 24.40 -4.85 9.92
C THR A 502 23.63 -5.68 10.94
N ALA A 503 24.07 -5.69 12.21
CA ALA A 503 23.39 -6.40 13.28
C ALA A 503 22.00 -5.82 13.54
N HIS A 504 21.87 -4.49 13.55
CA HIS A 504 20.58 -3.83 13.71
C HIS A 504 19.62 -4.15 12.55
N ALA A 505 20.08 -4.06 11.30
CA ALA A 505 19.26 -4.39 10.15
C ALA A 505 18.74 -5.84 10.20
N ARG A 506 19.57 -6.81 10.60
CA ARG A 506 19.15 -8.21 10.74
C ARG A 506 18.13 -8.42 11.86
N ALA A 507 18.20 -7.61 12.91
CA ALA A 507 17.21 -7.66 13.99
C ALA A 507 15.86 -7.11 13.54
N LEU A 508 15.86 -6.15 12.62
CA LEU A 508 14.64 -5.58 12.02
C LEU A 508 14.04 -6.50 10.95
N ASP A 509 14.86 -6.95 10.00
CA ASP A 509 14.47 -7.85 8.92
C ASP A 509 15.64 -8.78 8.52
N PRO A 510 15.58 -10.08 8.85
CA PRO A 510 16.61 -11.06 8.46
C PRO A 510 16.79 -11.24 6.95
N HIS A 511 15.80 -10.88 6.13
CA HIS A 511 15.81 -11.07 4.68
C HIS A 511 16.17 -9.82 3.89
N ALA A 512 16.37 -8.68 4.55
CA ALA A 512 16.72 -7.42 3.90
C ALA A 512 18.05 -7.53 3.11
N ARG A 513 18.11 -6.84 1.97
CA ARG A 513 19.29 -6.78 1.08
C ARG A 513 19.62 -5.33 0.72
N ALA A 514 20.91 -5.01 0.68
CA ALA A 514 21.43 -3.65 0.41
C ALA A 514 21.23 -3.21 -1.05
#